data_AF-A0A3D8SMP4-F1
#
_entry.id   AF-A0A3D8SMP4-F1
#
_cell.length_a   1.000
_cell.length_b   1.000
_cell.length_c   1.000
_cell.angle_alpha   90.00
_cell.angle_beta   90.00
_cell.angle_gamma   90.00
#
_symmetry.space_group_name_H-M   'P 1'
#
loop_
_entity.id
_entity.type
_entity.pdbx_description
1 polymer ?
#
loop_
_entity_poly.entity_id
_entity_poly.type
_entity_poly.pdbx_seq_one_letter_code
_entity_poly.pdbx_strand_id
1 'polypeptide(L)'
;MAPPPKEVDDVPRLPMPSRNPLPLSSAQETAVREVYHARVREYCAAEIKQFADCALGHTFSVPWKCREQNRIMNNCMISHATQDEQDAAREEWFALRLKRQRDRELKEERRKEQEKFHREWWGLPQVDKDGEKGKEVLRRAERVGGFPRRDEDALSKDRHR
;
A
#
# COMPACT_ATOMS: atom_id res chain seq x y z
N MET A 1 -17.13 8.45 -10.69
CA MET A 1 -16.51 8.27 -9.36
C MET A 1 -15.01 8.25 -9.56
N ALA A 2 -14.28 9.32 -9.22
CA ALA A 2 -12.82 9.27 -9.21
C ALA A 2 -12.39 8.41 -7.99
N PRO A 3 -11.42 7.49 -8.13
CA PRO A 3 -10.92 6.75 -6.99
C PRO A 3 -10.29 7.74 -5.98
N PRO A 4 -10.45 7.50 -4.67
CA PRO A 4 -9.85 8.35 -3.65
C PRO A 4 -8.32 8.36 -3.81
N PRO A 5 -7.66 9.51 -3.55
CA PRO A 5 -6.21 9.59 -3.60
C PRO A 5 -5.64 8.57 -2.61
N LYS A 6 -4.80 7.67 -3.13
CA LYS A 6 -4.08 6.72 -2.28
C LYS A 6 -3.11 7.57 -1.46
N GLU A 7 -3.31 7.62 -0.14
CA GLU A 7 -2.28 8.12 0.76
C GLU A 7 -1.04 7.26 0.56
N VAL A 8 -0.11 7.79 -0.22
CA VAL A 8 1.25 7.28 -0.32
C VAL A 8 1.89 7.62 1.01
N ASP A 9 1.84 6.67 1.94
CA ASP A 9 2.81 6.64 3.02
C ASP A 9 4.18 6.72 2.35
N ASP A 10 4.83 7.89 2.42
CA ASP A 10 6.16 8.14 1.88
C ASP A 10 7.14 7.20 2.58
N VAL A 11 7.36 6.03 2.00
CA VAL A 11 8.35 5.09 2.51
C VAL A 11 9.71 5.71 2.20
N PRO A 12 10.52 6.05 3.23
CA PRO A 12 11.79 6.71 2.99
C PRO A 12 12.65 5.85 2.08
N ARG A 13 13.09 6.44 0.96
CA ARG A 13 13.99 5.80 -0.01
C ARG A 13 15.27 5.44 0.73
N LEU A 14 15.61 4.15 0.73
CA LEU A 14 16.84 3.69 1.34
C LEU A 14 17.96 3.93 0.32
N PRO A 15 19.03 4.65 0.68
CA PRO A 15 20.14 4.87 -0.23
C PRO A 15 20.77 3.53 -0.61
N MET A 16 21.02 3.33 -1.91
CA MET A 16 21.71 2.13 -2.39
C MET A 16 23.08 1.97 -1.69
N PRO A 17 23.38 0.79 -1.10
CA PRO A 17 24.62 0.58 -0.35
C PRO A 17 25.92 0.74 -1.14
N SER A 18 25.88 0.67 -2.48
CA SER A 18 27.05 0.87 -3.34
C SER A 18 26.65 1.34 -4.74
N ARG A 19 27.58 1.97 -5.47
CA ARG A 19 27.42 2.36 -6.88
C ARG A 19 27.22 1.18 -7.83
N ASN A 20 27.60 -0.03 -7.42
CA ASN A 20 27.34 -1.24 -8.18
C ASN A 20 26.04 -1.86 -7.64
N PRO A 21 25.00 -2.05 -8.47
CA PRO A 21 23.75 -2.62 -8.01
C PRO A 21 23.96 -4.02 -7.44
N LEU A 22 23.32 -4.30 -6.30
CA LEU A 22 23.31 -5.65 -5.73
C LEU A 22 22.75 -6.63 -6.77
N PRO A 23 23.42 -7.76 -7.04
CA PRO A 23 22.90 -8.75 -7.98
C PRO A 23 21.61 -9.33 -7.42
N LEU A 24 20.51 -9.15 -8.16
CA LEU A 24 19.20 -9.67 -7.81
C LEU A 24 18.91 -10.95 -8.60
N SER A 25 18.05 -11.81 -8.05
CA SER A 25 17.50 -12.92 -8.84
C SER A 25 16.62 -12.39 -9.98
N SER A 26 16.48 -13.14 -11.07
CA SER A 26 15.67 -12.76 -12.24
C SER A 26 14.22 -12.37 -11.90
N ALA A 27 13.62 -13.06 -10.92
CA ALA A 27 12.27 -12.72 -10.44
C ALA A 27 12.23 -11.37 -9.71
N GLN A 28 13.28 -11.06 -8.93
CA GLN A 28 13.39 -9.77 -8.24
C GLN A 28 13.65 -8.63 -9.22
N GLU A 29 14.47 -8.85 -10.26
CA GLU A 29 14.69 -7.86 -11.32
C GLU A 29 13.40 -7.56 -12.11
N THR A 30 12.59 -8.58 -12.38
CA THR A 30 11.26 -8.38 -13.00
C THR A 30 10.38 -7.49 -12.12
N ALA A 31 10.33 -7.74 -10.82
CA ALA A 31 9.55 -6.92 -9.88
C ALA A 31 10.06 -5.47 -9.78
N VAL A 32 11.38 -5.25 -9.87
CA VAL A 32 11.96 -3.91 -9.95
C VAL A 32 11.55 -3.21 -11.25
N ARG A 33 11.59 -3.92 -12.38
CA ARG A 33 11.15 -3.37 -13.68
C ARG A 33 9.67 -2.99 -13.67
N GLU A 34 8.83 -3.73 -12.94
CA GLU A 34 7.41 -3.39 -12.77
C GLU A 34 7.22 -2.06 -12.02
N VAL A 35 7.97 -1.84 -10.93
CA VAL A 35 7.97 -0.56 -10.18
C VAL A 35 8.44 0.58 -11.09
N TYR A 36 9.55 0.37 -11.79
CA TYR A 36 10.09 1.34 -12.75
C TYR A 36 9.08 1.70 -13.84
N HIS A 37 8.45 0.70 -14.49
CA HIS A 37 7.43 0.95 -15.51
C HIS A 37 6.19 1.63 -14.93
N ALA A 38 5.79 1.33 -13.68
CA ALA A 38 4.69 2.02 -13.03
C ALA A 38 5.00 3.51 -12.87
N ARG A 39 6.20 3.85 -12.38
CA ARG A 39 6.65 5.23 -12.18
C ARG A 39 6.77 6.02 -13.48
N VAL A 40 7.36 5.43 -14.53
CA VAL A 40 7.42 6.08 -15.86
C VAL A 40 6.02 6.33 -16.42
N ARG A 41 5.07 5.41 -16.20
CA ARG A 41 3.67 5.62 -16.60
C ARG A 41 2.97 6.70 -15.79
N GLU A 42 3.35 6.92 -14.54
CA GLU A 42 2.84 8.02 -13.72
C GLU A 42 3.32 9.37 -14.25
N TYR A 43 4.58 9.49 -14.68
CA TYR A 43 5.11 10.71 -15.31
C TYR A 43 4.43 11.00 -16.65
N CYS A 44 4.26 9.98 -17.49
CA CYS A 44 3.65 10.10 -18.81
C CYS A 44 2.12 9.87 -18.81
N ALA A 45 1.45 10.09 -17.68
CA ALA A 45 0.03 9.77 -17.53
C ALA A 45 -0.87 10.56 -18.49
N ALA A 46 -0.48 11.79 -18.84
CA ALA A 46 -1.24 12.65 -19.74
C ALA A 46 -1.22 12.12 -21.19
N GLU A 47 -0.04 11.72 -21.66
CA GLU A 47 0.20 11.19 -23.00
C GLU A 47 -0.43 9.80 -23.14
N ILE A 48 -0.32 8.96 -22.11
CA ILE A 48 -0.99 7.64 -22.05
C ILE A 48 -2.50 7.82 -22.13
N LYS A 49 -3.06 8.82 -21.44
CA LYS A 49 -4.50 9.10 -21.50
C LYS A 49 -4.93 9.51 -22.91
N GLN A 50 -4.19 10.39 -23.58
CA GLN A 50 -4.50 10.78 -24.96
C GLN A 50 -4.45 9.61 -25.94
N PHE A 51 -3.48 8.70 -25.75
CA PHE A 51 -3.42 7.46 -26.53
C PHE A 51 -4.60 6.54 -26.23
N ALA A 52 -4.97 6.38 -24.95
CA ALA A 52 -6.11 5.59 -24.53
C ALA A 52 -7.42 6.14 -25.10
N ASP A 53 -7.65 7.45 -25.03
CA ASP A 53 -8.85 8.11 -25.56
C ASP A 53 -9.00 7.87 -27.08
N CYS A 54 -7.90 7.86 -27.84
CA CYS A 54 -7.91 7.47 -29.25
C CYS A 54 -8.18 5.97 -29.45
N ALA A 55 -7.63 5.11 -28.60
CA ALA A 55 -7.76 3.66 -28.71
C ALA A 55 -9.16 3.14 -28.34
N LEU A 56 -9.93 3.86 -27.51
CA LEU A 56 -11.28 3.42 -27.09
C LEU A 56 -12.25 3.14 -28.26
N GLY A 57 -12.08 3.83 -29.39
CA GLY A 57 -12.93 3.66 -30.58
C GLY A 57 -12.33 2.78 -31.68
N HIS A 58 -11.13 2.23 -31.47
CA HIS A 58 -10.38 1.51 -32.49
C HIS A 58 -9.86 0.21 -31.88
N THR A 59 -10.34 -0.94 -32.33
CA THR A 59 -9.87 -2.24 -31.82
C THR A 59 -8.76 -2.82 -32.67
N PHE A 60 -8.95 -2.82 -33.99
CA PHE A 60 -7.99 -3.38 -34.95
C PHE A 60 -7.13 -2.32 -35.64
N SER A 61 -7.62 -1.07 -35.71
CA SER A 61 -6.99 0.00 -36.49
C SER A 61 -6.10 0.95 -35.67
N VAL A 62 -5.92 0.70 -34.37
CA VAL A 62 -5.12 1.53 -33.43
C VAL A 62 -3.73 1.87 -33.97
N PRO A 63 -2.93 0.92 -34.49
CA PRO A 63 -1.54 1.20 -34.89
C PRO A 63 -1.45 2.22 -36.03
N TRP A 64 -2.49 2.34 -36.85
CA TRP A 64 -2.55 3.29 -37.95
C TRP A 64 -3.28 4.58 -37.56
N LYS A 65 -4.45 4.49 -36.92
CA LYS A 65 -5.29 5.64 -36.58
C LYS A 65 -4.74 6.45 -35.40
N CYS A 66 -4.15 5.80 -34.41
CA CYS A 66 -3.60 6.43 -33.21
C CYS A 66 -2.06 6.51 -33.24
N ARG A 67 -1.47 6.46 -34.44
CA ARG A 67 -0.01 6.41 -34.61
C ARG A 67 0.69 7.63 -34.02
N GLU A 68 0.07 8.81 -34.13
CA GLU A 68 0.66 10.06 -33.66
C GLU A 68 0.66 10.13 -32.13
N GLN A 69 -0.47 9.83 -31.50
CA GLN A 69 -0.59 9.74 -30.04
C GLN A 69 0.35 8.67 -29.47
N ASN A 70 0.51 7.54 -30.17
CA ASN A 70 1.45 6.48 -29.79
C ASN A 70 2.91 6.97 -29.82
N ARG A 71 3.31 7.76 -30.83
CA ARG A 71 4.65 8.36 -30.89
C ARG A 71 4.90 9.35 -29.76
N ILE A 72 3.95 10.23 -29.48
CA ILE A 72 4.04 11.21 -28.40
C ILE A 72 4.23 10.49 -27.05
N MET A 73 3.37 9.49 -26.79
CA MET A 73 3.45 8.65 -25.59
C MET A 73 4.80 7.93 -25.47
N ASN A 74 5.29 7.31 -26.55
CA ASN A 74 6.59 6.61 -26.53
C ASN A 74 7.76 7.57 -26.33
N ASN A 75 7.71 8.77 -26.93
CA ASN A 75 8.75 9.78 -26.75
C ASN A 75 8.86 10.20 -25.28
N CYS A 76 7.73 10.39 -24.59
CA CYS A 76 7.72 10.66 -23.14
C CYS A 76 8.32 9.48 -22.35
N MET A 77 7.92 8.25 -22.65
CA MET A 77 8.46 7.08 -21.95
C MET A 77 9.98 6.95 -22.13
N ILE A 78 10.49 7.22 -23.34
CA ILE A 78 11.93 7.18 -23.64
C ILE A 78 12.68 8.31 -22.92
N SER A 79 12.10 9.52 -22.81
CA SER A 79 12.77 10.61 -22.09
C SER A 79 12.93 10.35 -20.59
N HIS A 80 12.00 9.60 -19.99
CA HIS A 80 12.09 9.17 -18.60
C HIS A 80 12.80 7.82 -18.41
N ALA A 81 13.28 7.19 -19.50
CA ALA A 81 13.97 5.92 -19.45
C ALA A 81 15.46 6.04 -19.08
N THR A 82 15.75 6.73 -17.98
CA THR A 82 17.13 6.97 -17.52
C THR A 82 17.59 5.92 -16.52
N GLN A 83 18.91 5.76 -16.40
CA GLN A 83 19.51 4.86 -15.42
C GLN A 83 19.20 5.29 -13.98
N ASP A 84 19.18 6.61 -13.73
CA ASP A 84 18.86 7.19 -12.42
C ASP A 84 17.44 6.82 -11.97
N GLU A 85 16.48 6.81 -12.90
CA GLU A 85 15.10 6.38 -12.62
C GLU A 85 15.01 4.89 -12.32
N GLN A 86 15.82 4.05 -12.97
CA GLN A 86 15.91 2.62 -12.65
C GLN A 86 16.51 2.37 -11.27
N ASP A 87 17.54 3.11 -10.87
CA ASP A 87 18.16 2.97 -9.56
C ASP A 87 17.26 3.50 -8.45
N ALA A 88 16.55 4.60 -8.67
CA ALA A 88 15.54 5.08 -7.74
C ALA A 88 14.34 4.11 -7.61
N ALA A 89 13.94 3.43 -8.69
CA ALA A 89 12.91 2.38 -8.63
C ALA A 89 13.39 1.14 -7.84
N ARG A 90 14.69 0.82 -7.89
CA ARG A 90 15.28 -0.23 -7.03
C ARG A 90 15.18 0.15 -5.56
N GLU A 91 15.55 1.38 -5.21
CA GLU A 91 15.47 1.88 -3.83
C GLU A 91 14.04 1.81 -3.29
N GLU A 92 13.07 2.23 -4.09
CA GLU A 92 11.65 2.12 -3.74
C GLU A 92 11.22 0.66 -3.55
N TRP A 93 11.64 -0.24 -4.45
CA TRP A 93 11.32 -1.66 -4.32
C TRP A 93 11.87 -2.27 -3.03
N PHE A 94 13.11 -1.94 -2.65
CA PHE A 94 13.70 -2.35 -1.38
C PHE A 94 12.96 -1.77 -0.18
N ALA A 95 12.60 -0.48 -0.23
CA ALA A 95 11.85 0.19 0.82
C ALA A 95 10.46 -0.45 1.02
N LEU A 96 9.72 -0.70 -0.07
CA LEU A 96 8.42 -1.37 -0.05
C LEU A 96 8.53 -2.80 0.48
N ARG A 97 9.59 -3.53 0.12
CA ARG A 97 9.83 -4.88 0.65
C ARG A 97 10.06 -4.86 2.16
N LEU A 98 10.85 -3.91 2.66
CA LEU A 98 11.09 -3.76 4.10
C LEU A 98 9.82 -3.34 4.85
N LYS A 99 9.01 -2.44 4.27
CA LYS A 99 7.69 -2.08 4.80
C LYS A 99 6.78 -3.31 4.92
N ARG A 100 6.67 -4.11 3.86
CA ARG A 100 5.88 -5.36 3.89
C ARG A 100 6.36 -6.34 4.95
N GLN A 101 7.66 -6.38 5.24
CA GLN A 101 8.20 -7.22 6.31
C GLN A 101 7.77 -6.69 7.69
N ARG A 102 7.95 -5.39 7.96
CA ARG A 102 7.51 -4.77 9.22
C ARG A 102 6.00 -4.93 9.44
N ASP A 103 5.20 -4.76 8.40
CA ASP A 103 3.75 -4.94 8.47
C ASP A 103 3.35 -6.38 8.82
N ARG A 104 4.14 -7.38 8.40
CA ARG A 104 3.92 -8.78 8.78
C ARG A 104 4.29 -8.99 10.24
N GLU A 105 5.44 -8.50 10.67
CA GLU A 105 5.90 -8.60 12.07
C GLU A 105 4.87 -7.97 13.02
N LEU A 106 4.38 -6.75 12.72
CA LEU A 106 3.34 -6.07 13.48
C LEU A 106 2.01 -6.85 13.52
N LYS A 107 1.62 -7.47 12.40
CA LYS A 107 0.41 -8.32 12.35
C LYS A 107 0.58 -9.61 13.16
N GLU A 108 1.78 -10.18 13.18
CA GLU A 108 2.09 -11.36 13.97
C GLU A 108 2.13 -11.07 15.47
N GLU A 109 2.70 -9.93 15.87
CA GLU A 109 2.65 -9.43 17.25
C GLU A 109 1.21 -9.24 17.70
N ARG A 110 0.40 -8.54 16.89
CA ARG A 110 -1.04 -8.37 17.15
C ARG A 110 -1.77 -9.71 17.26
N ARG A 111 -1.46 -10.67 16.39
CA ARG A 111 -2.06 -12.02 16.46
C ARG A 111 -1.68 -12.74 17.76
N LYS A 112 -0.41 -12.67 18.19
CA LYS A 112 0.04 -13.25 19.47
C LYS A 112 -0.65 -12.60 20.67
N GLU A 113 -0.85 -11.28 20.64
CA GLU A 113 -1.60 -10.56 21.68
C GLU A 113 -3.07 -11.00 21.71
N GLN A 114 -3.70 -11.13 20.54
CA GLN A 114 -5.07 -11.63 20.42
C GLN A 114 -5.19 -13.09 20.87
N GLU A 115 -4.23 -13.95 20.56
CA GLU A 115 -4.19 -15.35 21.01
C GLU A 115 -4.01 -15.45 22.54
N LYS A 116 -3.12 -14.64 23.13
CA LYS A 116 -2.97 -14.54 24.59
C LYS A 116 -4.27 -14.11 25.24
N PHE A 117 -4.89 -13.05 24.73
CA PHE A 117 -6.18 -12.58 25.19
C PHE A 117 -7.27 -13.66 25.06
N HIS A 118 -7.36 -14.32 23.90
CA HIS A 118 -8.33 -15.38 23.65
C HIS A 118 -8.16 -16.54 24.63
N ARG A 119 -6.92 -16.93 24.92
CA ARG A 119 -6.59 -17.98 25.90
C ARG A 119 -6.96 -17.56 27.33
N GLU A 120 -6.61 -16.35 27.73
CA GLU A 120 -6.95 -15.81 29.06
C GLU A 120 -8.46 -15.73 29.25
N TRP A 121 -9.18 -15.17 28.27
CA TRP A 121 -10.63 -14.99 28.29
C TRP A 121 -11.39 -16.32 28.30
N TRP A 122 -11.07 -17.26 27.40
CA TRP A 122 -11.77 -18.54 27.33
C TRP A 122 -11.46 -19.48 28.50
N GLY A 123 -10.30 -19.32 29.14
CA GLY A 123 -9.85 -20.14 30.28
C GLY A 123 -10.50 -19.83 31.63
N LEU A 124 -11.23 -18.72 31.78
CA LEU A 124 -11.94 -18.39 33.02
C LEU A 124 -13.22 -19.27 33.20
N PRO A 125 -13.51 -19.74 34.43
CA PRO A 125 -14.82 -20.30 34.77
C PRO A 125 -15.97 -19.32 34.46
N GLN A 126 -17.15 -19.83 34.09
CA GLN A 126 -18.29 -19.00 33.68
C GLN A 126 -18.66 -17.92 34.72
N VAL A 127 -18.58 -18.27 36.01
CA VAL A 127 -18.86 -17.36 37.13
C VAL A 127 -17.86 -16.21 37.22
N ASP A 128 -16.60 -16.45 36.86
CA ASP A 128 -15.54 -15.43 36.85
C ASP A 128 -15.56 -14.57 35.58
N LYS A 129 -16.10 -15.12 34.47
CA LYS A 129 -16.36 -14.37 33.22
C LYS A 129 -17.41 -13.28 33.41
N ASP A 130 -18.47 -13.58 34.17
CA ASP A 130 -19.55 -12.62 34.48
C ASP A 130 -19.18 -11.69 35.66
N GLY A 131 -18.14 -12.05 36.43
CA GLY A 131 -17.62 -11.31 37.57
C GLY A 131 -16.68 -10.14 37.21
N GLU A 132 -16.06 -9.55 38.24
CA GLU A 132 -15.14 -8.42 38.07
C GLU A 132 -13.88 -8.77 37.27
N LYS A 133 -13.39 -10.01 37.40
CA LYS A 133 -12.20 -10.51 36.67
C LYS A 133 -12.43 -10.56 35.16
N GLY A 134 -13.59 -11.04 34.71
CA GLY A 134 -13.97 -10.95 33.29
C GLY A 134 -14.09 -9.50 32.82
N LYS A 135 -14.76 -8.63 33.60
CA LYS A 135 -14.87 -7.20 33.25
C LYS A 135 -13.51 -6.50 33.15
N GLU A 136 -12.54 -6.88 33.97
CA GLU A 136 -11.16 -6.36 33.94
C GLU A 136 -10.39 -6.82 32.69
N VAL A 137 -10.48 -8.10 32.35
CA VAL A 137 -9.86 -8.67 31.14
C VAL A 137 -10.47 -8.04 29.88
N LEU A 138 -11.79 -7.79 29.84
CA LEU A 138 -12.46 -7.06 28.77
C LEU A 138 -12.00 -5.60 28.65
N ARG A 139 -11.90 -4.85 29.76
CA ARG A 139 -11.38 -3.47 29.76
C ARG A 139 -9.94 -3.40 29.25
N ARG A 140 -9.12 -4.42 29.53
CA ARG A 140 -7.75 -4.52 29.01
C ARG A 140 -7.75 -4.81 27.51
N ALA A 141 -8.73 -5.56 27.01
CA ALA A 141 -8.88 -5.95 25.61
C ALA A 141 -9.38 -4.84 24.69
N GLU A 142 -10.24 -3.94 25.18
CA GLU A 142 -10.67 -2.72 24.45
C GLU A 142 -9.46 -1.91 23.96
N ARG A 143 -8.33 -1.97 24.68
CA ARG A 143 -7.07 -1.28 24.35
C ARG A 143 -6.23 -2.00 23.27
N VAL A 144 -6.45 -3.29 23.05
CA VAL A 144 -5.67 -4.15 22.13
C VAL A 144 -6.44 -4.42 20.82
N GLY A 145 -7.78 -4.31 20.84
CA GLY A 145 -8.68 -4.73 19.75
C GLY A 145 -9.17 -3.64 18.77
N GLY A 146 -8.87 -2.35 18.98
CA GLY A 146 -9.17 -1.32 17.98
C GLY A 146 -10.63 -0.83 17.91
N PHE A 147 -11.36 -0.80 19.03
CA PHE A 147 -12.46 0.16 19.18
C PHE A 147 -12.03 1.20 20.21
N PRO A 148 -11.86 2.49 19.82
CA PRO A 148 -11.75 3.54 20.83
C PRO A 148 -13.02 3.48 21.69
N ARG A 149 -12.85 3.73 23.00
CA ARG A 149 -13.98 4.02 23.88
C ARG A 149 -14.85 5.04 23.14
N ARG A 150 -16.09 4.67 22.83
CA ARG A 150 -17.04 5.65 22.29
C ARG A 150 -17.23 6.65 23.44
N ASP A 151 -16.65 7.84 23.30
CA ASP A 151 -16.84 8.90 24.27
C ASP A 151 -18.35 9.12 24.39
N GLU A 152 -18.90 8.86 25.58
CA GLU A 152 -20.32 9.08 25.89
C GLU A 152 -20.72 10.55 25.60
N ASP A 153 -19.75 11.47 25.58
CA ASP A 153 -19.91 12.88 25.28
C ASP A 153 -20.10 13.22 23.78
N ALA A 154 -19.75 12.33 22.85
CA ALA A 154 -19.92 12.57 21.41
C ALA A 154 -21.38 12.45 20.96
N LEU A 155 -22.22 11.70 21.69
CA LEU A 155 -23.65 11.55 21.42
C LEU A 155 -24.49 12.78 21.81
N SER A 156 -23.96 13.67 22.65
CA SER A 156 -24.70 14.83 23.16
C SER A 156 -24.71 16.01 22.18
N LYS A 157 -23.72 16.13 21.27
CA LYS A 157 -23.60 17.26 20.34
C LYS A 157 -24.43 17.13 19.06
N ASP A 158 -24.80 15.92 18.63
CA ASP A 158 -25.56 15.69 17.38
C ASP A 158 -27.09 15.69 17.56
N ARG A 159 -27.60 15.99 18.76
CA ARG A 159 -29.06 16.05 19.03
C ARG A 159 -29.67 17.46 18.93
N HIS A 160 -28.87 18.47 18.63
CA HIS A 160 -29.34 19.85 18.43
C HIS A 160 -28.86 20.38 17.07
N ARG A 161 -29.38 19.80 15.99
CA ARG A 161 -29.48 20.49 14.70
C ARG A 161 -30.74 20.06 13.97
#